data_AF-A0A1B2I1X5-F1
#
_entry.id   AF-A0A1B2I1X5-F1
#
_cell.length_a   1.000
_cell.length_b   1.000
_cell.length_c   1.000
_cell.angle_alpha   90.00
_cell.angle_beta   90.00
_cell.angle_gamma   90.00
#
_symmetry.space_group_name_H-M   'P 1'
#
loop_
_entity.id
_entity.type
_entity.pdbx_description
1 polymer ?
#
loop_
_entity_poly.entity_id
_entity_poly.type
_entity_poly.pdbx_seq_one_letter_code
_entity_poly.pdbx_strand_id
1 'polypeptide(L)'
;MEKKIRELFPEIEWIKDPELQAKVVASYVDALKTGGWEPEDMDKIPFTLLIPNCPFSYLEHVRGVTRVAKRAMDEFNAIYSAKDAKFTIDNDLLVAGALLHDVGKLVEYEKNAAGETVKSTMGKNLRHPFSGTVIALRNGCSDAIGHIIANHAHEGDGTLRSPEGVLVNKADFINFESVKSFLGMK
;
A
#
# COMPACT_ATOMS: atom_id res chain seq x y z
N MET A 1 13.95 12.50 -6.28
CA MET A 1 13.12 11.53 -5.54
C MET A 1 11.63 11.77 -5.76
N GLU A 2 11.05 12.88 -5.28
CA GLU A 2 9.60 13.15 -5.38
C GLU A 2 9.02 13.07 -6.80
N LYS A 3 9.65 13.75 -7.76
CA LYS A 3 9.24 13.70 -9.18
C LYS A 3 9.17 12.26 -9.69
N LYS A 4 10.17 11.45 -9.34
CA LYS A 4 10.23 10.05 -9.75
C LYS A 4 9.15 9.20 -9.10
N ILE A 5 8.84 9.44 -7.83
CA ILE A 5 7.73 8.78 -7.13
C ILE A 5 6.40 9.04 -7.86
N ARG A 6 6.14 10.29 -8.27
CA ARG A 6 4.93 10.63 -9.04
C ARG A 6 4.89 10.01 -10.44
N GLU A 7 6.04 9.88 -11.10
CA GLU A 7 6.14 9.18 -12.39
C GLU A 7 5.84 7.68 -12.24
N LEU A 8 6.30 7.05 -11.16
CA LEU A 8 6.09 5.62 -10.88
C LEU A 8 4.66 5.34 -10.39
N PHE A 9 4.09 6.25 -9.59
CA PHE A 9 2.72 6.19 -9.07
C PHE A 9 1.85 7.34 -9.61
N PRO A 10 1.46 7.31 -10.90
CA PRO A 10 0.54 8.31 -11.44
C PRO A 10 -0.83 8.31 -10.74
N GLU A 11 -1.17 7.23 -10.03
CA GLU A 11 -2.38 7.13 -9.21
C GLU A 11 -2.43 8.14 -8.05
N ILE A 12 -1.29 8.76 -7.66
CA ILE A 12 -1.26 9.88 -6.70
C ILE A 12 -2.16 11.02 -7.17
N GLU A 13 -2.21 11.29 -8.49
CA GLU A 13 -3.04 12.36 -9.07
C GLU A 13 -4.55 12.07 -9.01
N TRP A 14 -4.95 10.88 -8.53
CA TRP A 14 -6.36 10.55 -8.29
C TRP A 14 -6.85 11.05 -6.92
N ILE A 15 -5.94 11.45 -6.03
CA ILE A 15 -6.25 12.13 -4.78
C ILE A 15 -6.57 13.60 -5.12
N LYS A 16 -7.72 14.09 -4.69
CA LYS A 16 -8.19 15.45 -4.98
C LYS A 16 -7.52 16.50 -4.13
N ASP A 17 -7.23 16.19 -2.86
CA ASP A 17 -6.54 17.09 -1.95
C ASP A 17 -5.02 17.14 -2.26
N PRO A 18 -4.49 18.30 -2.73
CA PRO A 18 -3.07 18.44 -3.03
C PRO A 18 -2.19 18.34 -1.78
N GLU A 19 -2.68 18.70 -0.59
CA GLU A 19 -1.92 18.50 0.65
C GLU A 19 -1.75 17.02 0.96
N LEU A 20 -2.81 16.23 0.77
CA LEU A 20 -2.75 14.78 0.94
C LEU A 20 -1.83 14.14 -0.09
N GLN A 21 -1.84 14.58 -1.36
CA GLN A 21 -0.85 14.12 -2.34
C GLN A 21 0.59 14.35 -1.84
N ALA A 22 0.88 15.54 -1.30
CA ALA A 22 2.20 15.86 -0.77
C ALA A 22 2.58 14.96 0.41
N LYS A 23 1.64 14.66 1.31
CA LYS A 23 1.85 13.75 2.46
C LYS A 23 2.13 12.30 2.02
N VAL A 24 1.44 11.81 0.99
CA VAL A 24 1.70 10.49 0.40
C VAL A 24 3.10 10.43 -0.20
N VAL A 25 3.49 11.44 -0.98
CA VAL A 25 4.84 11.53 -1.55
C VAL A 25 5.91 11.63 -0.45
N ALA A 26 5.67 12.43 0.59
CA ALA A 26 6.59 12.57 1.72
C ALA A 26 6.79 11.24 2.46
N SER A 27 5.70 10.48 2.67
CA SER A 27 5.75 9.14 3.27
C SER A 27 6.62 8.17 2.46
N TYR A 28 6.53 8.22 1.13
CA TYR A 28 7.41 7.42 0.26
C TYR A 28 8.87 7.88 0.31
N VAL A 29 9.13 9.19 0.24
CA VAL A 29 10.50 9.75 0.35
C VAL A 29 11.16 9.28 1.65
N ASP A 30 10.42 9.36 2.75
CA ASP A 30 10.86 8.95 4.06
C ASP A 30 11.15 7.44 4.14
N ALA A 31 10.23 6.60 3.66
CA ALA A 31 10.40 5.16 3.65
C ALA A 31 11.59 4.71 2.79
N LEU A 32 11.75 5.28 1.59
CA LEU A 32 12.86 4.99 0.68
C LEU A 32 14.20 5.39 1.31
N LYS A 33 14.30 6.59 1.87
CA LYS A 33 15.52 7.05 2.56
C LYS A 33 15.85 6.19 3.77
N THR A 34 14.84 5.85 4.58
CA THR A 34 15.01 5.02 5.78
C THR A 34 15.47 3.61 5.41
N GLY A 35 14.94 3.04 4.33
CA GLY A 35 15.31 1.71 3.84
C GLY A 35 16.58 1.67 2.98
N GLY A 36 17.16 2.82 2.63
CA GLY A 36 18.34 2.90 1.77
C GLY A 36 18.06 2.54 0.31
N TRP A 37 16.86 2.84 -0.18
CA TRP A 37 16.40 2.54 -1.55
C TRP A 37 16.32 3.79 -2.41
N GLU A 38 16.58 3.64 -3.70
CA GLU A 38 16.19 4.63 -4.71
C GLU A 38 14.79 4.33 -5.24
N PRO A 39 14.03 5.32 -5.76
CA PRO A 39 12.68 5.08 -6.27
C PRO A 39 12.59 3.95 -7.32
N GLU A 40 13.59 3.82 -8.19
CA GLU A 40 13.66 2.79 -9.22
C GLU A 40 13.83 1.38 -8.65
N ASP A 41 14.27 1.23 -7.40
CA ASP A 41 14.35 -0.08 -6.75
C ASP A 41 12.97 -0.65 -6.44
N MET A 42 11.92 0.17 -6.34
CA MET A 42 10.54 -0.30 -6.15
C MET A 42 10.07 -1.24 -7.27
N ASP A 43 10.65 -1.12 -8.47
CA ASP A 43 10.36 -1.98 -9.61
C ASP A 43 11.16 -3.31 -9.59
N LYS A 44 12.08 -3.47 -8.62
CA LYS A 44 12.94 -4.65 -8.47
C LYS A 44 12.68 -5.41 -7.18
N ILE A 45 12.22 -4.71 -6.14
CA ILE A 45 11.83 -5.32 -4.86
C ILE A 45 10.63 -6.23 -5.12
N PRO A 46 10.66 -7.52 -4.77
CA PRO A 46 9.48 -8.37 -4.88
C PRO A 46 8.39 -7.87 -3.92
N PHE A 47 7.13 -7.88 -4.34
CA PHE A 47 6.06 -7.42 -3.45
C PHE A 47 5.87 -8.32 -2.21
N THR A 48 6.36 -9.56 -2.27
CA THR A 48 6.29 -10.49 -1.14
C THR A 48 7.47 -11.46 -1.15
N LEU A 49 8.03 -11.70 0.03
CA LEU A 49 9.03 -12.75 0.25
C LEU A 49 8.38 -14.14 0.45
N LEU A 50 7.05 -14.24 0.49
CA LEU A 50 6.31 -15.51 0.65
C LEU A 50 6.19 -16.30 -0.66
N ILE A 51 6.40 -15.64 -1.80
CA ILE A 51 6.41 -16.28 -3.12
C ILE A 51 7.86 -16.42 -3.56
N PRO A 52 8.41 -17.65 -3.64
CA PRO A 52 9.75 -17.88 -4.17
C PRO A 52 9.85 -17.34 -5.59
N ASN A 53 10.90 -16.56 -5.89
CA ASN A 53 11.10 -15.91 -7.19
C ASN A 53 9.86 -15.12 -7.64
N CYS A 54 9.29 -14.33 -6.73
CA CYS A 54 8.08 -13.55 -6.98
C CYS A 54 8.17 -12.78 -8.32
N PRO A 55 7.25 -13.05 -9.27
CA PRO A 55 7.37 -12.52 -10.62
C PRO A 55 6.97 -11.04 -10.74
N PHE A 56 6.42 -10.45 -9.67
CA PHE A 56 5.92 -9.08 -9.67
C PHE A 56 6.62 -8.22 -8.61
N SER A 57 6.87 -6.97 -8.97
CA SER A 57 7.53 -6.00 -8.11
C SER A 57 6.56 -5.37 -7.10
N TYR A 58 7.13 -4.78 -6.06
CA TYR A 58 6.44 -3.92 -5.10
C TYR A 58 5.64 -2.84 -5.82
N LEU A 59 6.25 -2.18 -6.81
CA LEU A 59 5.62 -1.15 -7.60
C LEU A 59 4.38 -1.67 -8.35
N GLU A 60 4.51 -2.80 -9.04
CA GLU A 60 3.39 -3.43 -9.76
C GLU A 60 2.24 -3.78 -8.82
N HIS A 61 2.56 -4.37 -7.66
CA HIS A 61 1.56 -4.77 -6.69
C HIS A 61 0.80 -3.57 -6.10
N VAL A 62 1.50 -2.54 -5.61
CA VAL A 62 0.83 -1.36 -5.04
C VAL A 62 -0.07 -0.68 -6.07
N ARG A 63 0.37 -0.59 -7.33
CA ARG A 63 -0.46 -0.07 -8.42
C ARG A 63 -1.67 -0.96 -8.70
N GLY A 64 -1.48 -2.29 -8.70
CA GLY A 64 -2.57 -3.26 -8.84
C GLY A 64 -3.62 -3.13 -7.76
N VAL A 65 -3.21 -3.07 -6.49
CA VAL A 65 -4.09 -2.88 -5.33
C VAL A 65 -4.85 -1.56 -5.43
N THR A 66 -4.16 -0.45 -5.70
CA THR A 66 -4.77 0.88 -5.83
C THR A 66 -5.82 0.90 -6.94
N ARG A 67 -5.53 0.30 -8.09
CA ARG A 67 -6.44 0.23 -9.24
C ARG A 67 -7.66 -0.64 -8.98
N VAL A 68 -7.48 -1.81 -8.39
CA VAL A 68 -8.58 -2.72 -8.02
C VAL A 68 -9.47 -2.06 -6.97
N ALA A 69 -8.89 -1.46 -5.93
CA ALA A 69 -9.62 -0.73 -4.90
C ALA A 69 -10.45 0.41 -5.49
N LYS A 70 -9.85 1.23 -6.37
CA LYS A 70 -10.53 2.35 -7.03
C LYS A 70 -11.74 1.89 -7.84
N ARG A 71 -11.60 0.80 -8.61
CA ARG A 71 -12.70 0.24 -9.40
C ARG A 71 -13.80 -0.35 -8.53
N ALA A 72 -13.44 -1.08 -7.47
CA ALA A 72 -14.41 -1.60 -6.51
C ALA A 72 -15.20 -0.47 -5.83
N MET A 73 -14.53 0.63 -5.47
CA MET A 73 -15.18 1.82 -4.93
C MET A 73 -16.14 2.47 -5.92
N ASP A 74 -15.74 2.62 -7.19
CA ASP A 74 -16.59 3.23 -8.21
C ASP A 74 -17.91 2.45 -8.36
N GLU A 75 -17.84 1.12 -8.42
CA GLU A 75 -19.02 0.25 -8.47
C GLU A 75 -19.84 0.29 -7.17
N PHE A 76 -19.16 0.25 -6.01
CA PHE A 76 -19.84 0.35 -4.73
C PHE A 76 -20.61 1.67 -4.61
N ASN A 77 -19.95 2.79 -4.89
CA ASN A 77 -20.57 4.11 -4.75
C ASN A 77 -21.70 4.32 -5.78
N ALA A 78 -21.57 3.78 -6.99
CA ALA A 78 -22.63 3.85 -8.02
C ALA A 78 -23.93 3.15 -7.59
N ILE A 79 -23.85 2.11 -6.75
CA ILE A 79 -25.01 1.33 -6.29
C ILE A 79 -25.49 1.81 -4.92
N TYR A 80 -24.59 1.86 -3.94
CA TYR A 80 -24.95 2.06 -2.53
C TYR A 80 -25.07 3.54 -2.18
N SER A 81 -24.13 4.39 -2.60
CA SER A 81 -24.21 5.83 -2.33
C SER A 81 -25.35 6.51 -3.08
N ALA A 82 -25.66 6.00 -4.28
CA ALA A 82 -26.83 6.44 -5.05
C ALA A 82 -28.15 6.18 -4.31
N LYS A 83 -28.20 5.15 -3.45
CA LYS A 83 -29.36 4.83 -2.61
C LYS A 83 -29.37 5.63 -1.30
N ASP A 84 -28.22 5.77 -0.65
CA ASP A 84 -28.05 6.54 0.59
C ASP A 84 -26.61 7.03 0.73
N ALA A 85 -26.45 8.36 0.74
CA ALA A 85 -25.15 9.03 0.71
C ALA A 85 -24.26 8.70 1.93
N LYS A 86 -24.81 8.18 3.03
CA LYS A 86 -23.98 7.74 4.18
C LYS A 86 -23.12 6.51 3.87
N PHE A 87 -23.44 5.75 2.82
CA PHE A 87 -22.63 4.65 2.32
C PHE A 87 -21.75 5.11 1.16
N THR A 88 -21.12 6.27 1.28
CA THR A 88 -20.13 6.75 0.33
C THR A 88 -18.75 6.44 0.85
N ILE A 89 -17.98 5.69 0.07
CA ILE A 89 -16.56 5.46 0.33
C ILE A 89 -15.79 6.69 -0.16
N ASP A 90 -14.89 7.19 0.68
CA ASP A 90 -14.09 8.37 0.37
C ASP A 90 -12.94 8.03 -0.60
N ASN A 91 -12.88 8.76 -1.71
CA ASN A 91 -11.88 8.55 -2.75
C ASN A 91 -10.45 8.81 -2.26
N ASP A 92 -10.25 9.90 -1.53
CA ASP A 92 -8.92 10.37 -1.17
C ASP A 92 -8.34 9.50 -0.06
N LEU A 93 -9.16 9.12 0.94
CA LEU A 93 -8.78 8.14 1.95
C LEU A 93 -8.47 6.78 1.34
N LEU A 94 -9.30 6.30 0.41
CA LEU A 94 -9.09 5.00 -0.24
C LEU A 94 -7.81 5.00 -1.07
N VAL A 95 -7.61 5.98 -1.94
CA VAL A 95 -6.45 6.02 -2.85
C VAL A 95 -5.16 6.24 -2.05
N ALA A 96 -5.14 7.16 -1.08
CA ALA A 96 -3.97 7.37 -0.22
C ALA A 96 -3.68 6.12 0.63
N GLY A 97 -4.70 5.50 1.21
CA GLY A 97 -4.57 4.26 1.97
C GLY A 97 -4.05 3.10 1.12
N ALA A 98 -4.54 2.95 -0.11
CA ALA A 98 -4.09 1.91 -1.04
C ALA A 98 -2.67 2.15 -1.56
N LEU A 99 -2.26 3.39 -1.79
CA LEU A 99 -0.87 3.71 -2.13
C LEU A 99 0.06 3.40 -0.96
N LEU A 100 -0.35 3.71 0.27
CA LEU A 100 0.51 3.59 1.45
C LEU A 100 0.42 2.25 2.20
N HIS A 101 -0.53 1.36 1.87
CA HIS A 101 -0.80 0.14 2.66
C HIS A 101 0.47 -0.69 2.92
N ASP A 102 1.34 -0.74 1.91
CA ASP A 102 2.58 -1.53 1.90
C ASP A 102 3.84 -0.67 2.07
N VAL A 103 3.73 0.64 2.32
CA VAL A 103 4.91 1.54 2.41
C VAL A 103 5.93 1.09 3.45
N GLY A 104 5.47 0.40 4.50
CA GLY A 104 6.33 -0.21 5.51
C GLY A 104 7.25 -1.32 4.98
N LYS A 105 6.96 -1.94 3.82
CA LYS A 105 7.84 -2.95 3.21
C LYS A 105 9.19 -2.38 2.79
N LEU A 106 9.22 -1.10 2.42
CA LEU A 106 10.45 -0.39 2.07
C LEU A 106 11.43 -0.30 3.24
N VAL A 107 10.97 -0.53 4.47
CA VAL A 107 11.82 -0.58 5.66
C VAL A 107 11.81 -1.95 6.35
N GLU A 108 10.85 -2.83 6.01
CA GLU A 108 10.86 -4.25 6.38
C GLU A 108 11.89 -5.04 5.58
N TYR A 109 12.21 -4.61 4.37
CA TYR A 109 13.17 -5.26 3.48
C TYR A 109 14.48 -4.47 3.36
N GLU A 110 15.58 -5.17 3.06
CA GLU A 110 16.90 -4.60 2.76
C GLU A 110 17.60 -5.40 1.66
N LYS A 111 18.62 -4.81 1.00
CA LYS A 111 19.56 -5.55 0.14
C LYS A 111 20.66 -6.17 1.01
N ASN A 112 20.87 -7.47 0.89
CA ASN A 112 22.03 -8.11 1.51
C ASN A 112 23.32 -7.87 0.70
N ALA A 113 24.46 -8.36 1.20
CA ALA A 113 25.76 -8.19 0.53
C ALA A 113 25.84 -8.87 -0.85
N ALA A 114 24.98 -9.85 -1.14
CA ALA A 114 24.87 -10.51 -2.44
C ALA A 114 23.90 -9.77 -3.40
N GLY A 115 23.27 -8.69 -2.95
CA GLY A 115 22.30 -7.91 -3.73
C GLY A 115 20.87 -8.46 -3.70
N GLU A 116 20.59 -9.47 -2.88
CA GLU A 116 19.26 -10.08 -2.77
C GLU A 116 18.38 -9.29 -1.80
N THR A 117 17.07 -9.20 -2.09
CA THR A 117 16.11 -8.63 -1.17
C THR A 117 15.79 -9.60 -0.04
N VAL A 118 16.08 -9.20 1.20
CA VAL A 118 15.85 -10.01 2.41
C VAL A 118 15.11 -9.21 3.46
N LYS A 119 14.67 -9.88 4.53
CA LYS A 119 14.01 -9.23 5.66
C LYS A 119 15.02 -8.53 6.55
N SER A 120 14.85 -7.21 6.73
CA SER A 120 15.72 -6.35 7.53
C SER A 120 15.63 -6.66 9.02
N THR A 121 16.58 -6.12 9.80
CA THR A 121 16.50 -6.20 11.28
C THR A 121 15.22 -5.56 11.80
N MET A 122 14.82 -4.39 11.26
CA MET A 122 13.57 -3.77 11.66
C MET A 122 12.37 -4.62 11.24
N GLY A 123 12.40 -5.20 10.05
CA GLY A 123 11.36 -6.08 9.56
C GLY A 123 11.13 -7.33 10.42
N LYS A 124 12.20 -7.87 11.01
CA LYS A 124 12.11 -8.98 11.98
C LYS A 124 11.40 -8.57 13.27
N ASN A 125 11.47 -7.30 13.66
CA ASN A 125 10.87 -6.77 14.88
C ASN A 125 9.47 -6.21 14.66
N LEU A 126 9.22 -5.55 13.53
CA LEU A 126 7.99 -4.84 13.20
C LEU A 126 7.59 -5.14 11.75
N ARG A 127 6.39 -5.68 11.57
CA ARG A 127 5.81 -5.90 10.24
C ARG A 127 5.42 -4.59 9.56
N HIS A 128 5.36 -4.62 8.22
CA HIS A 128 5.04 -3.48 7.38
C HIS A 128 3.76 -2.72 7.72
N PRO A 129 2.66 -3.33 8.24
CA PRO A 129 1.48 -2.53 8.63
C PRO A 129 1.80 -1.56 9.76
N PHE A 130 2.64 -1.96 10.73
CA PHE A 130 3.03 -1.12 11.86
C PHE A 130 4.03 -0.04 11.44
N SER A 131 5.11 -0.42 10.76
CA SER A 131 6.12 0.54 10.31
C SER A 131 5.53 1.52 9.28
N GLY A 132 4.68 1.05 8.38
CA GLY A 132 3.96 1.89 7.41
C GLY A 132 3.04 2.89 8.07
N THR A 133 2.32 2.48 9.13
CA THR A 133 1.48 3.40 9.93
C THR A 133 2.33 4.50 10.56
N VAL A 134 3.47 4.16 11.17
CA VAL A 134 4.38 5.15 11.78
C VAL A 134 4.89 6.13 10.73
N ILE A 135 5.31 5.63 9.56
CA ILE A 135 5.78 6.47 8.45
C ILE A 135 4.69 7.43 7.97
N ALA A 136 3.46 6.94 7.74
CA ALA A 136 2.38 7.80 7.25
C ALA A 136 2.03 8.91 8.26
N LEU A 137 1.85 8.54 9.54
CA LEU A 137 1.47 9.50 10.58
C LEU A 137 2.53 10.57 10.82
N ARG A 138 3.82 10.19 10.86
CA ARG A 138 4.91 11.16 11.09
C ARG A 138 5.12 12.12 9.91
N ASN A 139 4.63 11.76 8.71
CA ASN A 139 4.61 12.63 7.54
C ASN A 139 3.28 13.38 7.37
N GLY A 140 2.42 13.38 8.39
CA GLY A 140 1.23 14.22 8.46
C GLY A 140 -0.04 13.62 7.84
N CYS A 141 -0.04 12.33 7.47
CA CYS A 141 -1.29 11.62 7.17
C CYS A 141 -2.17 11.51 8.42
N SER A 142 -3.49 11.52 8.23
CA SER A 142 -4.46 11.34 9.31
C SER A 142 -4.44 9.93 9.89
N ASP A 143 -4.97 9.77 11.10
CA ASP A 143 -5.25 8.49 11.74
C ASP A 143 -6.18 7.59 10.91
N ALA A 144 -7.10 8.14 10.11
CA ALA A 144 -7.92 7.36 9.18
C ALA A 144 -7.07 6.59 8.13
N ILE A 145 -6.04 7.22 7.58
CA ILE A 145 -5.09 6.58 6.64
C ILE A 145 -4.22 5.59 7.40
N GLY A 146 -3.74 5.99 8.59
CA GLY A 146 -3.01 5.08 9.48
C GLY A 146 -3.82 3.81 9.82
N HIS A 147 -5.13 3.94 10.01
CA HIS A 147 -6.04 2.83 10.27
C HIS A 147 -6.14 1.88 9.06
N ILE A 148 -6.24 2.42 7.84
CA ILE A 148 -6.22 1.60 6.61
C ILE A 148 -4.93 0.80 6.54
N ILE A 149 -3.78 1.46 6.72
CA ILE A 149 -2.46 0.82 6.67
C ILE A 149 -2.31 -0.24 7.77
N ALA A 150 -2.64 0.08 9.01
CA ALA A 150 -2.51 -0.84 10.14
C ALA A 150 -3.35 -2.12 9.98
N ASN A 151 -4.51 -2.01 9.32
CA ASN A 151 -5.51 -3.08 9.28
C ASN A 151 -5.71 -3.71 7.89
N HIS A 152 -4.91 -3.36 6.88
CA HIS A 152 -5.10 -3.92 5.52
C HIS A 152 -4.78 -5.41 5.44
N ALA A 153 -3.93 -5.95 6.34
CA ALA A 153 -3.51 -7.34 6.36
C ALA A 153 -4.11 -8.11 7.56
N HIS A 154 -3.46 -9.20 7.99
CA HIS A 154 -3.90 -10.06 9.09
C HIS A 154 -4.08 -9.33 10.43
N GLU A 155 -3.32 -8.26 10.65
CA GLU A 155 -3.43 -7.35 11.79
C GLU A 155 -4.86 -6.82 11.97
N GLY A 156 -5.61 -6.67 10.86
CA GLY A 156 -6.98 -6.22 10.87
C GLY A 156 -8.04 -7.30 11.14
N ASP A 157 -7.69 -8.60 11.23
CA ASP A 157 -8.68 -9.69 11.27
C ASP A 157 -9.48 -9.73 12.57
N GLY A 158 -8.93 -9.19 13.66
CA GLY A 158 -9.58 -9.11 14.97
C GLY A 158 -10.31 -7.79 15.24
N THR A 159 -10.40 -6.88 14.27
CA THR A 159 -10.95 -5.53 14.48
C THR A 159 -11.89 -5.09 13.35
N LEU A 160 -12.62 -4.01 13.59
CA LEU A 160 -13.45 -3.37 12.57
C LEU A 160 -12.55 -2.51 11.67
N ARG A 161 -12.49 -2.89 10.39
CA ARG A 161 -11.88 -2.06 9.34
C ARG A 161 -12.84 -0.92 8.97
N SER A 162 -12.28 0.27 8.68
CA SER A 162 -13.03 1.32 7.99
C SER A 162 -13.55 0.82 6.62
N PRO A 163 -14.58 1.45 6.03
CA PRO A 163 -15.08 1.09 4.70
C PRO A 163 -13.96 1.04 3.64
N GLU A 164 -13.08 2.04 3.63
CA GLU A 164 -11.91 2.10 2.74
C GLU A 164 -10.93 0.95 3.06
N GLY A 165 -10.69 0.68 4.34
CA GLY A 165 -9.81 -0.40 4.79
C GLY A 165 -10.31 -1.78 4.37
N VAL A 166 -11.63 -2.00 4.33
CA VAL A 166 -12.23 -3.22 3.76
C VAL A 166 -11.86 -3.36 2.28
N LEU A 167 -12.03 -2.30 1.48
CA LEU A 167 -11.71 -2.34 0.06
C LEU A 167 -10.23 -2.55 -0.20
N VAL A 168 -9.35 -1.87 0.55
CA VAL A 168 -7.89 -2.05 0.42
C VAL A 168 -7.49 -3.48 0.78
N ASN A 169 -8.00 -4.03 1.90
CA ASN A 169 -7.76 -5.45 2.25
C ASN A 169 -8.20 -6.39 1.13
N LYS A 170 -9.41 -6.22 0.60
CA LYS A 170 -9.91 -7.13 -0.45
C LYS A 170 -9.17 -6.95 -1.76
N ALA A 171 -8.80 -5.73 -2.13
CA ALA A 171 -7.98 -5.47 -3.31
C ALA A 171 -6.58 -6.10 -3.18
N ASP A 172 -5.93 -5.98 -2.02
CA ASP A 172 -4.65 -6.61 -1.72
C ASP A 172 -4.72 -8.14 -1.87
N PHE A 173 -5.67 -8.77 -1.18
CA PHE A 173 -5.84 -10.22 -1.24
C PHE A 173 -6.26 -10.72 -2.62
N ILE A 174 -7.10 -9.98 -3.38
CA ILE A 174 -7.40 -10.31 -4.78
C ILE A 174 -6.10 -10.37 -5.59
N ASN A 175 -5.19 -9.41 -5.42
CA ASN A 175 -3.90 -9.40 -6.13
C ASN A 175 -3.02 -10.56 -5.65
N PHE A 176 -2.80 -10.68 -4.34
CA PHE A 176 -1.89 -11.67 -3.76
C PHE A 176 -2.34 -13.12 -4.01
N GLU A 177 -3.61 -13.44 -3.71
CA GLU A 177 -4.14 -14.80 -3.85
C GLU A 177 -4.28 -15.22 -5.32
N SER A 178 -4.62 -14.29 -6.22
CA SER A 178 -4.68 -14.60 -7.66
C SER A 178 -3.30 -14.97 -8.19
N VAL A 179 -2.25 -14.21 -7.83
CA VAL A 179 -0.87 -14.54 -8.21
C VAL A 179 -0.47 -15.90 -7.65
N LYS A 180 -0.75 -16.18 -6.36
CA LYS A 180 -0.51 -17.50 -5.78
C LYS A 180 -1.24 -18.62 -6.53
N SER A 181 -2.49 -18.39 -6.90
CA SER A 181 -3.30 -19.36 -7.64
C SER A 181 -2.72 -19.68 -9.01
N PHE A 182 -2.29 -18.66 -9.77
CA PHE A 182 -1.57 -18.86 -11.05
C PHE A 182 -0.27 -19.65 -10.89
N LEU A 183 0.38 -19.53 -9.73
CA LEU A 183 1.62 -20.26 -9.40
C LEU A 183 1.37 -21.63 -8.75
N GLY A 184 0.10 -22.06 -8.61
CA GLY A 184 -0.24 -23.33 -7.96
C GLY A 184 0.06 -23.38 -6.45
N MET A 185 0.11 -22.23 -5.79
CA MET A 185 0.39 -22.10 -4.36
C MET A 185 -0.91 -22.00 -3.54
N LYS A 186 -0.97 -22.73 -2.43
CA LYS A 186 -2.06 -22.63 -1.44
C LYS A 186 -1.84 -21.46 -0.49
#